data_AF-A0A355GZX0-F1
#
_entry.id   AF-A0A355GZX0-F1
#
_cell.length_a   1.000
_cell.length_b   1.000
_cell.length_c   1.000
_cell.angle_alpha   90.00
_cell.angle_beta   90.00
_cell.angle_gamma   90.00
#
_symmetry.space_group_name_H-M   'P 1'
#
loop_
_entity.id
_entity.type
_entity.pdbx_description
1 polymer ?
#
loop_
_entity_poly.entity_id
_entity_poly.type
_entity_poly.pdbx_seq_one_letter_code
_entity_poly.pdbx_strand_id
1 'polypeptide(L)'
;DYQEKILELFVQLELDMSGLYSLFAVKFPKYKNLWATLSQQELDHAERVKKLWFLASKNKIVFEEKLTKTYTVKRVLDSVKDAYANAKADKMNLMTALSVSRDFEQSIIEKEFYNFFTGKDPETRVLINSIKGETLVHQSMLKNAWEEERKITLS
;
A
#
# COMPACT_ATOMS: atom_id res chain seq x y z
N ASP A 1 -6.76 3.88 -22.25
CA ASP A 1 -7.86 4.54 -21.51
C ASP A 1 -7.30 5.20 -20.25
N TYR A 2 -7.95 6.23 -19.67
CA TYR A 2 -7.51 6.85 -18.40
C TYR A 2 -7.62 5.85 -17.23
N GLN A 3 -8.69 5.06 -17.24
CA GLN A 3 -8.96 3.98 -16.29
C GLN A 3 -7.87 2.90 -16.26
N GLU A 4 -7.28 2.55 -17.40
CA GLU A 4 -6.20 1.57 -17.47
C GLU A 4 -4.93 2.09 -16.76
N LYS A 5 -4.57 3.36 -17.00
CA LYS A 5 -3.34 3.95 -16.46
C LYS A 5 -3.35 4.04 -14.95
N ILE A 6 -4.47 4.41 -14.34
CA ILE A 6 -4.57 4.50 -12.88
C ILE A 6 -4.61 3.13 -12.21
N LEU A 7 -5.21 2.12 -12.85
CA LEU A 7 -5.13 0.73 -12.39
C LEU A 7 -3.69 0.20 -12.43
N GLU A 8 -2.93 0.51 -13.49
CA GLU A 8 -1.50 0.21 -13.55
C GLU A 8 -0.72 0.88 -12.41
N LEU A 9 -1.04 2.14 -12.09
CA LEU A 9 -0.43 2.85 -10.96
C LEU A 9 -0.76 2.21 -9.61
N PHE A 10 -1.99 1.73 -9.41
CA PHE A 10 -2.35 1.00 -8.19
C PHE A 10 -1.60 -0.32 -8.09
N VAL A 11 -1.57 -1.14 -9.17
CA VAL A 11 -0.80 -2.39 -9.16
C VAL A 11 0.67 -2.10 -8.84
N GLN A 12 1.26 -1.06 -9.43
CA GLN A 12 2.64 -0.68 -9.16
C GLN A 12 2.85 -0.21 -7.72
N LEU A 13 1.88 0.49 -7.13
CA LEU A 13 1.94 0.91 -5.73
C LEU A 13 2.04 -0.29 -4.80
N GLU A 14 1.14 -1.26 -4.92
CA GLU A 14 1.16 -2.47 -4.07
C GLU A 14 2.46 -3.26 -4.27
N LEU A 15 2.95 -3.39 -5.51
CA LEU A 15 4.22 -4.08 -5.78
C LEU A 15 5.43 -3.36 -5.19
N ASP A 16 5.47 -2.02 -5.27
CA ASP A 16 6.56 -1.22 -4.71
C ASP A 16 6.53 -1.26 -3.18
N MET A 17 5.35 -1.21 -2.57
CA MET A 17 5.15 -1.40 -1.12
C MET A 17 5.61 -2.79 -0.68
N SER A 18 5.22 -3.84 -1.41
CA SER A 18 5.70 -5.20 -1.17
C SER A 18 7.22 -5.28 -1.20
N GLY A 19 7.85 -4.69 -2.23
CA GLY A 19 9.30 -4.66 -2.39
C GLY A 19 10.00 -3.92 -1.25
N LEU A 20 9.44 -2.78 -0.81
CA LEU A 20 9.93 -2.01 0.33
C LEU A 20 9.87 -2.82 1.62
N TYR A 21 8.74 -3.46 1.89
CA TYR A 21 8.57 -4.29 3.09
C TYR A 21 9.48 -5.52 3.07
N SER A 22 9.66 -6.16 1.91
CA SER A 22 10.62 -7.25 1.75
C SER A 22 12.06 -6.79 2.08
N LEU A 23 12.47 -5.62 1.60
CA LEU A 23 13.77 -5.03 1.92
C LEU A 23 13.91 -4.71 3.42
N PHE A 24 12.87 -4.17 4.04
CA PHE A 24 12.85 -3.91 5.49
C PHE A 24 12.93 -5.18 6.33
N ALA A 25 12.34 -6.29 5.88
CA ALA A 25 12.48 -7.58 6.56
C ALA A 25 13.94 -8.05 6.65
N VAL A 26 14.77 -7.69 5.67
CA VAL A 26 16.21 -7.98 5.65
C VAL A 26 17.00 -6.97 6.46
N LYS A 27 16.75 -5.67 6.26
CA LYS A 27 17.51 -4.58 6.90
C LYS A 27 17.21 -4.43 8.39
N PHE A 28 15.98 -4.73 8.82
CA PHE A 28 15.50 -4.51 10.18
C PHE A 28 14.90 -5.79 10.79
N PRO A 29 15.75 -6.75 11.19
CA PRO A 29 15.31 -8.09 11.57
C PRO A 29 14.42 -8.14 12.83
N LYS A 30 14.47 -7.10 13.69
CA LYS A 30 13.62 -7.00 14.89
C LYS A 30 12.13 -7.19 14.59
N TYR A 31 11.65 -6.63 13.48
CA TYR A 31 10.26 -6.74 13.03
C TYR A 31 10.12 -7.57 11.74
N LYS A 32 11.04 -8.52 11.50
CA LYS A 32 11.08 -9.33 10.26
C LYS A 32 9.73 -9.95 9.91
N ASN A 33 9.05 -10.55 10.88
CA ASN A 33 7.78 -11.23 10.64
C ASN A 33 6.68 -10.25 10.22
N LEU A 34 6.62 -9.06 10.85
CA LEU A 34 5.71 -8.00 10.45
C LEU A 34 5.97 -7.60 8.99
N TRP A 35 7.21 -7.28 8.65
CA TRP A 35 7.60 -6.87 7.31
C TRP A 35 7.32 -7.93 6.25
N ALA A 36 7.63 -9.20 6.53
CA ALA A 36 7.34 -10.31 5.62
C ALA A 36 5.83 -10.52 5.42
N THR A 37 5.04 -10.34 6.48
CA THR A 37 3.58 -10.45 6.42
C THR A 37 2.99 -9.36 5.55
N LEU A 38 3.37 -8.10 5.79
CA LEU A 38 2.95 -6.97 4.97
C LEU A 38 3.35 -7.18 3.51
N SER A 39 4.62 -7.51 3.25
CA SER A 39 5.13 -7.76 1.90
C SER A 39 4.31 -8.80 1.13
N GLN A 40 3.93 -9.91 1.77
CA GLN A 40 3.11 -10.93 1.13
C GLN A 40 1.67 -10.45 0.88
N GLN A 41 1.08 -9.73 1.82
CA GLN A 41 -0.28 -9.20 1.67
C GLN A 41 -0.36 -8.15 0.56
N GLU A 42 0.66 -7.31 0.42
CA GLU A 42 0.77 -6.35 -0.69
C GLU A 42 0.87 -7.06 -2.06
N LEU A 43 1.53 -8.22 -2.16
CA LEU A 43 1.50 -9.02 -3.40
C LEU A 43 0.08 -9.52 -3.70
N ASP A 44 -0.64 -9.98 -2.68
CA ASP A 44 -2.02 -10.42 -2.83
C ASP A 44 -2.93 -9.24 -3.22
N HIS A 45 -2.67 -8.04 -2.70
CA HIS A 45 -3.38 -6.81 -3.10
C HIS A 45 -3.13 -6.50 -4.57
N ALA A 46 -1.87 -6.55 -5.04
CA ALA A 46 -1.53 -6.34 -6.45
C ALA A 46 -2.33 -7.26 -7.38
N GLU A 47 -2.43 -8.56 -7.05
CA GLU A 47 -3.21 -9.52 -7.83
C GLU A 47 -4.72 -9.22 -7.80
N ARG A 48 -5.26 -8.77 -6.67
CA ARG A 48 -6.66 -8.37 -6.56
C ARG A 48 -6.94 -7.10 -7.36
N VAL A 49 -6.04 -6.11 -7.35
CA VAL A 49 -6.14 -4.90 -8.19
C VAL A 49 -6.09 -5.27 -9.68
N LYS A 50 -5.22 -6.19 -10.10
CA LYS A 50 -5.26 -6.74 -11.47
C LYS A 50 -6.60 -7.41 -11.79
N LYS A 51 -7.19 -8.14 -10.84
CA LYS A 51 -8.55 -8.69 -11.01
C LYS A 51 -9.60 -7.58 -11.16
N LEU A 52 -9.49 -6.47 -10.42
CA LEU A 52 -10.38 -5.30 -10.60
C LEU A 52 -10.27 -4.73 -12.02
N TRP A 53 -9.08 -4.68 -12.60
CA TRP A 53 -8.88 -4.26 -14.00
C TRP A 53 -9.61 -5.16 -14.99
N PHE A 54 -9.51 -6.48 -14.84
CA PHE A 54 -10.24 -7.41 -15.69
C PHE A 54 -11.76 -7.32 -15.52
N LEU A 55 -12.24 -6.99 -14.32
CA LEU A 55 -13.67 -6.82 -14.06
C LEU A 55 -14.20 -5.47 -14.60
N ALA A 56 -13.36 -4.44 -14.62
CA ALA A 56 -13.61 -3.16 -15.27
C ALA A 56 -13.80 -3.32 -16.78
N SER A 57 -12.92 -4.06 -17.48
CA SER A 57 -13.08 -4.31 -18.92
C SER A 57 -14.34 -5.10 -19.28
N LYS A 58 -14.93 -5.80 -18.30
CA LYS A 58 -16.23 -6.49 -18.40
C LYS A 58 -17.42 -5.65 -17.92
N ASN A 59 -17.23 -4.36 -17.67
CA ASN A 59 -18.25 -3.44 -17.18
C ASN A 59 -18.91 -3.86 -15.84
N LYS A 60 -18.22 -4.65 -15.01
CA LYS A 60 -18.68 -5.07 -13.67
C LYS A 60 -18.28 -4.08 -12.56
N ILE A 61 -17.33 -3.21 -12.85
CA ILE A 61 -16.82 -2.19 -11.93
C ILE A 61 -16.86 -0.86 -12.64
N VAL A 62 -17.35 0.17 -11.93
CA VAL A 62 -17.22 1.56 -12.37
C VAL A 62 -15.97 2.14 -11.71
N PHE A 63 -15.17 2.84 -12.50
CA PHE A 63 -14.05 3.62 -12.02
C PHE A 63 -14.34 5.11 -12.19
N GLU A 64 -14.35 5.85 -11.09
CA GLU A 64 -14.56 7.30 -11.12
C GLU A 64 -13.24 8.05 -10.95
N GLU A 65 -12.55 8.24 -12.08
CA GLU A 65 -11.37 9.10 -12.13
C GLU A 65 -11.78 10.57 -12.02
N LYS A 66 -11.31 11.24 -10.99
CA LYS A 66 -11.19 12.71 -10.99
C LYS A 66 -9.71 13.01 -11.23
N LEU A 67 -9.34 13.78 -12.25
CA LEU A 67 -7.94 14.03 -12.69
C LEU A 67 -6.95 14.33 -11.55
N THR A 68 -7.39 14.98 -10.48
CA THR A 68 -6.61 15.27 -9.26
C THR A 68 -6.08 13.99 -8.57
N LYS A 69 -6.70 12.83 -8.81
CA LYS A 69 -6.44 11.56 -8.11
C LYS A 69 -5.26 10.77 -8.70
N THR A 70 -5.05 10.79 -10.01
CA THR A 70 -3.93 10.08 -10.68
C THR A 70 -2.58 10.68 -10.32
N TYR A 71 -2.49 12.02 -10.28
CA TYR A 71 -1.31 12.71 -9.76
C TYR A 71 -1.02 12.33 -8.30
N THR A 72 -2.07 12.18 -7.50
CA THR A 72 -1.94 11.84 -6.08
C THR A 72 -1.38 10.43 -5.87
N VAL A 73 -1.86 9.43 -6.62
CA VAL A 73 -1.30 8.06 -6.58
C VAL A 73 0.18 8.08 -6.98
N LYS A 74 0.51 8.78 -8.08
CA LYS A 74 1.90 8.90 -8.55
C LYS A 74 2.82 9.51 -7.48
N ARG A 75 2.37 10.53 -6.76
CA ARG A 75 3.16 11.16 -5.68
C ARG A 75 3.45 10.20 -4.53
N VAL A 76 2.49 9.37 -4.15
CA VAL A 76 2.71 8.32 -3.14
C VAL A 76 3.69 7.30 -3.67
N LEU A 77 3.51 6.84 -4.92
CA LEU A 77 4.40 5.88 -5.58
C LEU A 77 5.86 6.37 -5.62
N ASP A 78 6.08 7.62 -6.04
CA ASP A 78 7.41 8.23 -6.07
C ASP A 78 8.03 8.27 -4.66
N SER A 79 7.23 8.54 -3.63
CA SER A 79 7.69 8.55 -2.23
C SER A 79 8.08 7.15 -1.72
N VAL A 80 7.36 6.10 -2.14
CA VAL A 80 7.69 4.70 -1.82
C VAL A 80 9.03 4.31 -2.47
N LYS A 81 9.24 4.70 -3.73
CA LYS A 81 10.51 4.47 -4.44
C LYS A 81 11.68 5.18 -3.79
N ASP A 82 11.48 6.42 -3.34
CA ASP A 82 12.50 7.18 -2.61
C ASP A 82 12.83 6.52 -1.27
N ALA A 83 11.83 6.04 -0.53
CA ALA A 83 12.04 5.27 0.70
C ALA A 83 12.83 3.98 0.44
N TYR A 84 12.49 3.24 -0.63
CA TYR A 84 13.24 2.05 -1.04
C TYR A 84 14.71 2.37 -1.35
N ALA A 85 14.96 3.42 -2.14
CA ALA A 85 16.31 3.84 -2.49
C ALA A 85 17.12 4.24 -1.25
N ASN A 86 16.51 4.98 -0.32
CA ASN A 86 17.15 5.37 0.94
C ASN A 86 17.45 4.18 1.84
N ALA A 87 16.52 3.23 1.95
CA ALA A 87 16.71 1.99 2.70
C ALA A 87 17.84 1.13 2.12
N LYS A 88 17.88 1.00 0.79
CA LYS A 88 18.93 0.25 0.09
C LYS A 88 20.31 0.87 0.29
N ALA A 89 20.38 2.20 0.35
CA ALA A 89 21.59 2.96 0.58
C ALA A 89 21.96 3.13 2.08
N ASP A 90 21.30 2.39 2.99
CA ASP A 90 21.54 2.46 4.44
C ASP A 90 21.36 3.86 5.06
N LYS A 91 20.51 4.69 4.44
CA LYS A 91 20.18 6.05 4.90
C LYS A 91 18.97 6.09 5.84
N MET A 92 18.48 4.94 6.27
CA MET A 92 17.31 4.82 7.14
C MET A 92 17.62 3.92 8.32
N ASN A 93 17.17 4.34 9.51
CA ASN A 93 17.13 3.46 10.67
C ASN A 93 15.73 2.85 10.83
N LEU A 94 15.59 1.90 11.76
CA LEU A 94 14.33 1.20 12.02
C LEU A 94 13.17 2.14 12.38
N MET A 95 13.43 3.17 13.19
CA MET A 95 12.42 4.15 13.59
C MET A 95 11.85 4.89 12.37
N THR A 96 12.74 5.36 11.48
CA THR A 96 12.34 6.02 10.23
C THR A 96 11.59 5.06 9.33
N ALA A 97 12.03 3.80 9.20
CA ALA A 97 11.35 2.79 8.40
C ALA A 97 9.91 2.54 8.89
N LEU A 98 9.71 2.36 10.20
CA LEU A 98 8.37 2.21 10.79
C LEU A 98 7.50 3.46 10.57
N SER A 99 8.07 4.66 10.74
CA SER A 99 7.34 5.91 10.55
C SER A 99 6.86 6.06 9.11
N VAL A 100 7.74 5.90 8.11
CA VAL A 100 7.35 6.11 6.71
C VAL A 100 6.33 5.08 6.25
N SER A 101 6.48 3.81 6.65
CA SER A 101 5.53 2.75 6.31
C SER A 101 4.14 3.06 6.85
N ARG A 102 4.04 3.45 8.14
CA ARG A 102 2.78 3.87 8.74
C ARG A 102 2.14 5.03 7.98
N ASP A 103 2.95 6.02 7.61
CA ASP A 103 2.48 7.21 6.91
C ASP A 103 2.01 6.88 5.47
N PHE A 104 2.61 5.88 4.81
CA PHE A 104 2.13 5.38 3.52
C PHE A 104 0.75 4.72 3.63
N GLU A 105 0.56 3.79 4.56
CA GLU A 105 -0.76 3.17 4.75
C GLU A 105 -1.84 4.20 5.11
N GLN A 106 -1.51 5.11 6.04
CA GLN A 106 -2.39 6.20 6.42
C GLN A 106 -2.75 7.09 5.22
N SER A 107 -1.78 7.39 4.37
CA SER A 107 -1.99 8.18 3.15
C SER A 107 -2.94 7.49 2.17
N ILE A 108 -2.83 6.18 1.97
CA ILE A 108 -3.73 5.39 1.11
C ILE A 108 -5.18 5.47 1.63
N ILE A 109 -5.36 5.35 2.95
CA ILE A 109 -6.66 5.44 3.62
C ILE A 109 -7.27 6.84 3.47
N GLU A 110 -6.54 7.88 3.87
CA GLU A 110 -7.04 9.27 3.87
C GLU A 110 -7.40 9.78 2.47
N LYS A 111 -6.68 9.31 1.46
CA LYS A 111 -6.92 9.69 0.07
C LYS A 111 -7.97 8.80 -0.60
N GLU A 112 -8.52 7.85 0.13
CA GLU A 112 -9.61 6.97 -0.28
C GLU A 112 -9.34 6.27 -1.61
N PHE A 113 -8.10 5.80 -1.79
CA PHE A 113 -7.60 5.22 -3.04
C PHE A 113 -8.52 4.14 -3.63
N TYR A 114 -9.03 3.26 -2.77
CA TYR A 114 -9.93 2.19 -3.17
C TYR A 114 -11.42 2.58 -3.25
N ASN A 115 -11.78 3.82 -2.88
CA ASN A 115 -13.14 4.34 -3.11
C ASN A 115 -13.34 4.77 -4.57
N PHE A 116 -12.29 4.75 -5.39
CA PHE A 116 -12.42 5.06 -6.82
C PHE A 116 -13.11 3.92 -7.59
N PHE A 117 -13.14 2.73 -6.99
CA PHE A 117 -13.82 1.55 -7.51
C PHE A 117 -15.19 1.39 -6.87
N THR A 118 -16.22 1.26 -7.70
CA THR A 118 -17.56 0.88 -7.28
C THR A 118 -17.97 -0.44 -7.93
N GLY A 119 -18.16 -1.48 -7.11
CA GLY A 119 -18.60 -2.80 -7.55
C GLY A 119 -20.11 -2.86 -7.81
N LYS A 120 -20.51 -3.36 -8.99
CA LYS A 120 -21.92 -3.46 -9.37
C LYS A 120 -22.62 -4.67 -8.74
N ASP A 121 -21.87 -5.68 -8.31
CA ASP A 121 -22.38 -6.92 -7.71
C ASP A 121 -21.75 -7.20 -6.32
N PRO A 122 -22.29 -8.13 -5.51
CA PRO A 122 -21.75 -8.42 -4.19
C PRO A 122 -20.30 -8.92 -4.21
N GLU A 123 -19.90 -9.71 -5.21
CA GLU A 123 -18.54 -10.29 -5.29
C GLU A 123 -17.50 -9.17 -5.47
N THR A 124 -17.76 -8.25 -6.39
CA THR A 124 -16.89 -7.10 -6.65
C THR A 124 -16.78 -6.17 -5.44
N ARG A 125 -17.88 -5.96 -4.70
CA ARG A 125 -17.85 -5.18 -3.46
C ARG A 125 -17.05 -5.85 -2.35
N VAL A 126 -17.17 -7.17 -2.20
CA VAL A 126 -16.38 -7.94 -1.23
C VAL A 126 -14.88 -7.83 -1.54
N LEU A 127 -14.50 -7.94 -2.82
CA LEU A 127 -13.11 -7.81 -3.25
C LEU A 127 -12.52 -6.43 -2.93
N ILE A 128 -13.25 -5.35 -3.21
CA ILE A 128 -12.81 -3.97 -2.92
C ILE A 128 -12.70 -3.76 -1.40
N ASN A 129 -13.68 -4.24 -0.64
CA ASN A 129 -13.71 -4.07 0.80
C ASN A 129 -12.65 -4.91 1.52
N SER A 130 -12.25 -6.06 0.97
CA SER A 130 -11.18 -6.88 1.58
C SER A 130 -9.85 -6.16 1.52
N ILE A 131 -9.50 -5.52 0.39
CA ILE A 131 -8.28 -4.73 0.26
C ILE A 131 -8.30 -3.58 1.27
N LYS A 132 -9.38 -2.79 1.32
CA LYS A 132 -9.54 -1.69 2.29
C LYS A 132 -9.38 -2.15 3.74
N GLY A 133 -10.02 -3.27 4.09
CA GLY A 133 -9.97 -3.83 5.44
C GLY A 133 -8.55 -4.26 5.82
N GLU A 134 -7.83 -4.89 4.89
CA GLU A 134 -6.45 -5.32 5.10
C GLU A 134 -5.50 -4.10 5.22
N THR A 135 -5.64 -3.06 4.39
CA THR A 135 -4.86 -1.81 4.52
C THR A 135 -5.06 -1.12 5.89
N LEU A 136 -6.28 -1.14 6.44
CA LEU A 136 -6.54 -0.62 7.79
C LEU A 136 -5.83 -1.45 8.87
N VAL A 137 -5.76 -2.76 8.68
CA VAL A 137 -5.02 -3.66 9.58
C VAL A 137 -3.52 -3.37 9.48
N HIS A 138 -2.98 -3.17 8.28
CA HIS A 138 -1.57 -2.80 8.08
C HIS A 138 -1.19 -1.53 8.81
N GLN A 139 -2.00 -0.47 8.66
CA GLN A 139 -1.81 0.80 9.36
C GLN A 139 -1.73 0.59 10.88
N SER A 140 -2.62 -0.24 11.42
CA SER A 140 -2.67 -0.54 12.86
C SER A 140 -1.44 -1.32 13.32
N MET A 141 -1.01 -2.32 12.56
CA MET A 141 0.19 -3.11 12.86
C MET A 141 1.45 -2.22 12.89
N LEU A 142 1.61 -1.35 11.88
CA LEU A 142 2.75 -0.44 11.77
C LEU A 142 2.74 0.63 12.85
N LYS A 143 1.56 1.17 13.18
CA LYS A 143 1.41 2.12 14.28
C LYS A 143 1.83 1.49 15.61
N ASN A 144 1.39 0.27 15.91
CA ASN A 144 1.75 -0.43 17.14
C ASN A 144 3.27 -0.67 17.22
N ALA A 145 3.88 -1.20 16.16
CA ALA A 145 5.33 -1.42 16.11
C ALA A 145 6.12 -0.12 16.25
N TRP A 146 5.66 0.98 15.63
CA TRP A 146 6.28 2.29 15.78
C TRP A 146 6.18 2.82 17.22
N GLU A 147 5.03 2.67 17.88
CA GLU A 147 4.84 3.10 19.27
C GLU A 147 5.72 2.32 20.25
N GLU A 148 5.86 1.01 20.02
CA GLU A 148 6.76 0.14 20.79
C GLU A 148 8.23 0.56 20.62
N GLU A 149 8.70 0.70 19.38
CA GLU A 149 10.07 1.13 19.10
C GLU A 149 10.37 2.51 19.67
N ARG A 150 9.37 3.41 19.64
CA ARG A 150 9.53 4.79 20.13
C ARG A 150 9.72 4.84 21.63
N LYS A 151 9.01 3.99 22.38
CA LYS A 151 9.20 3.88 23.83
C LYS A 151 10.61 3.40 24.17
N ILE A 152 11.12 2.42 23.42
CA ILE A 152 12.47 1.85 23.62
C ILE A 152 13.56 2.88 23.27
N THR A 153 13.37 3.70 22.24
CA THR A 153 14.36 4.71 21.84
C THR A 153 14.43 5.88 22.83
N LEU A 154 13.36 6.12 23.60
CA LEU A 154 13.26 7.22 24.57
C LEU A 154 13.61 6.80 26.02
N SER A 155 13.80 5.50 26.27
CA SER A 155 14.22 4.93 27.57
C SER A 155 15.73 4.74 27.64
#